data_AF-A0A3D4B0Z6-F1
#
_entry.id   AF-A0A3D4B0Z6-F1
#
_cell.length_a   1.000
_cell.length_b   1.000
_cell.length_c   1.000
_cell.angle_alpha   90.00
_cell.angle_beta   90.00
_cell.angle_gamma   90.00
#
_symmetry.space_group_name_H-M   'P 1'
#
loop_
_entity.id
_entity.type
_entity.pdbx_description
1 polymer ?
#
loop_
_entity_poly.entity_id
_entity_poly.type
_entity_poly.pdbx_seq_one_letter_code
_entity_poly.pdbx_strand_id
1 'polypeptide(L)'
;MTEILPDLESHDYGVNTRTDYDEDALVEAILSVDIERAFGVVHQAIKEGVSIHRLITTFVLLSADRMARTPVDVDAGWGSLSTEFNLAASLRLAHQYGGPSVAARGLFHAAWLIFADRWINIPVRSLGEPLPYPAFEAANEAEGASRIVHSIKSLNVHVVSDEVLGYINRGYSADVLLKAIGRAILWDDTNLQLLSSLRAVFEEWDHANSGDAAHGDGHPARNQLLVGLARYATDVRLNKNSMASINTAMRFSEGRTTVEVFDT
;
A
#
# COMPACT_ATOMS: atom_id res chain seq x y z
N MET A 1 23.93 -1.55 -14.49
CA MET A 1 24.11 -0.90 -13.15
C MET A 1 25.37 -0.03 -13.07
N THR A 2 26.53 -0.50 -13.53
CA THR A 2 27.81 0.23 -13.45
C THR A 2 27.79 1.59 -14.15
N GLU A 3 26.93 1.77 -15.16
CA GLU A 3 26.75 3.04 -15.89
C GLU A 3 25.72 3.99 -15.25
N ILE A 4 24.82 3.50 -14.39
CA ILE A 4 23.72 4.31 -13.81
C ILE A 4 24.20 5.06 -12.55
N LEU A 5 25.05 4.43 -11.74
CA LEU A 5 25.48 5.01 -10.46
C LEU A 5 26.26 6.33 -10.59
N PRO A 6 27.22 6.48 -11.53
CA PRO A 6 27.92 7.75 -11.72
C PRO A 6 26.98 8.88 -12.15
N ASP A 7 26.00 8.58 -13.00
CA ASP A 7 24.99 9.54 -13.45
C ASP A 7 24.13 10.02 -12.27
N LEU A 8 23.67 9.12 -11.39
CA LEU A 8 22.89 9.47 -10.19
C LEU A 8 23.68 10.31 -9.16
N GLU A 9 25.01 10.14 -9.10
CA GLU A 9 25.88 10.92 -8.21
C GLU A 9 26.14 12.33 -8.71
N SER A 10 26.21 12.49 -10.03
CA SER A 10 26.46 13.77 -10.68
C SER A 10 25.19 14.58 -11.00
N HIS A 11 24.01 13.96 -10.89
CA HIS A 11 22.72 14.59 -11.23
C HIS A 11 22.36 15.75 -10.28
N ASP A 12 21.92 16.87 -10.86
CA ASP A 12 21.41 18.01 -10.11
C ASP A 12 19.91 17.84 -9.81
N TYR A 13 19.61 17.29 -8.63
CA TYR A 13 18.24 17.13 -8.12
C TYR A 13 17.55 18.47 -7.78
N GLY A 14 18.19 19.63 -7.97
CA GLY A 14 17.61 20.95 -7.80
C GLY A 14 16.72 21.40 -8.97
N VAL A 15 16.77 20.72 -10.12
CA VAL A 15 16.03 21.05 -11.36
C VAL A 15 14.76 20.20 -11.53
N ASN A 16 14.14 19.77 -10.43
CA ASN A 16 12.90 18.96 -10.40
C ASN A 16 11.66 19.78 -10.83
N THR A 17 11.64 20.25 -12.08
CA THR A 17 10.57 21.11 -12.60
C THR A 17 9.53 20.34 -13.41
N ARG A 18 9.80 19.07 -13.75
CA ARG A 18 8.94 18.29 -14.62
C ARG A 18 7.96 17.42 -13.82
N THR A 19 6.68 17.75 -13.92
CA THR A 19 5.56 16.97 -13.35
C THR A 19 4.89 16.07 -14.40
N ASP A 20 5.07 16.37 -15.68
CA ASP A 20 4.57 15.56 -16.80
C ASP A 20 5.58 14.47 -17.15
N TYR A 21 5.18 13.22 -16.97
CA TYR A 21 5.92 12.07 -17.47
C TYR A 21 4.93 10.94 -17.76
N ASP A 22 5.34 9.97 -18.58
CA ASP A 22 4.51 8.83 -18.93
C ASP A 22 4.49 7.81 -17.78
N GLU A 23 3.55 7.98 -16.86
CA GLU A 23 3.36 7.10 -15.70
C GLU A 23 2.99 5.67 -16.11
N ASP A 24 2.18 5.51 -17.16
CA ASP A 24 1.76 4.20 -17.65
C ASP A 24 2.95 3.44 -18.26
N ALA A 25 3.80 4.11 -19.04
CA ALA A 25 5.02 3.51 -19.56
C ALA A 25 6.00 3.11 -18.44
N LEU A 26 6.11 3.92 -17.37
CA LEU A 26 6.90 3.58 -16.19
C LEU A 26 6.36 2.33 -15.49
N VAL A 27 5.05 2.29 -15.21
CA VAL A 27 4.38 1.15 -14.55
C VAL A 27 4.50 -0.13 -15.38
N GLU A 28 4.29 -0.05 -16.69
CA GLU A 28 4.42 -1.20 -17.60
C GLU A 28 5.84 -1.76 -17.60
N ALA A 29 6.84 -0.87 -17.65
CA ALA A 29 8.23 -1.28 -17.65
C ALA A 29 8.66 -1.89 -16.30
N ILE A 30 8.23 -1.33 -15.16
CA ILE A 30 8.53 -1.89 -13.82
C ILE A 30 7.96 -3.30 -13.66
N LEU A 31 6.74 -3.53 -14.16
CA LEU A 31 6.09 -4.85 -14.08
C LEU A 31 6.52 -5.83 -15.18
N SER A 32 7.37 -5.40 -16.10
CA SER A 32 7.83 -6.24 -17.20
C SER A 32 8.79 -7.34 -16.72
N VAL A 33 8.99 -8.36 -17.55
CA VAL A 33 9.98 -9.43 -17.31
C VAL A 33 11.42 -8.98 -17.59
N ASP A 34 11.62 -7.75 -18.03
CA ASP A 34 12.91 -7.17 -18.38
C ASP A 34 13.34 -6.15 -17.31
N ILE A 35 14.27 -6.57 -16.44
CA ILE A 35 14.80 -5.73 -15.37
C ILE A 35 15.65 -4.56 -15.92
N GLU A 36 16.27 -4.72 -17.09
CA GLU A 36 17.02 -3.63 -17.72
C GLU A 36 16.05 -2.56 -18.22
N ARG A 37 14.90 -2.96 -18.79
CA ARG A 37 13.81 -2.04 -19.13
C ARG A 37 13.31 -1.30 -17.88
N ALA A 38 13.02 -2.01 -16.79
CA ALA A 38 12.55 -1.41 -15.53
C ALA A 38 13.55 -0.38 -14.97
N PHE A 39 14.84 -0.72 -14.92
CA PHE A 39 15.86 0.21 -14.43
C PHE A 39 16.10 1.36 -15.42
N GLY A 40 16.04 1.09 -16.72
CA GLY A 40 16.21 2.08 -17.77
C GLY A 40 15.18 3.19 -17.71
N VAL A 41 13.89 2.86 -17.52
CA VAL A 41 12.83 3.89 -17.41
C VAL A 41 12.93 4.71 -16.13
N VAL A 42 13.32 4.11 -15.00
CA VAL A 42 13.53 4.84 -13.73
C VAL A 42 14.70 5.80 -13.89
N HIS A 43 15.81 5.32 -14.47
CA HIS A 43 16.97 6.16 -14.75
C HIS A 43 16.63 7.32 -15.69
N GLN A 44 15.91 7.04 -16.78
CA GLN A 44 15.53 8.06 -17.75
C GLN A 44 14.60 9.11 -17.14
N ALA A 45 13.61 8.71 -16.33
CA ALA A 45 12.73 9.64 -15.65
C ALA A 45 13.50 10.59 -14.71
N ILE A 46 14.45 10.06 -13.94
CA ILE A 46 15.33 10.87 -13.09
C ILE A 46 16.17 11.83 -13.94
N LYS A 47 16.78 11.33 -15.02
CA LYS A 47 17.62 12.12 -15.92
C LYS A 47 16.87 13.26 -16.61
N GLU A 48 15.59 13.05 -16.91
CA GLU A 48 14.69 14.06 -17.47
C GLU A 48 14.18 15.09 -16.44
N GLY A 49 14.55 14.96 -15.17
CA GLY A 49 14.19 15.90 -14.11
C GLY A 49 12.78 15.68 -13.56
N VAL A 50 12.23 14.47 -13.68
CA VAL A 50 10.96 14.11 -13.02
C VAL A 50 11.16 14.17 -11.50
N SER A 51 10.26 14.86 -10.81
CA SER A 51 10.31 14.99 -9.35
C SER A 51 10.40 13.63 -8.65
N ILE A 52 11.38 13.48 -7.75
CA ILE A 52 11.53 12.27 -6.93
C ILE A 52 10.27 11.98 -6.12
N HIS A 53 9.59 13.01 -5.62
CA HIS A 53 8.32 12.84 -4.91
C HIS A 53 7.23 12.25 -5.82
N ARG A 54 7.20 12.62 -7.10
CA ARG A 54 6.22 12.08 -8.05
C ARG A 54 6.51 10.61 -8.35
N LEU A 55 7.78 10.26 -8.57
CA LEU A 55 8.19 8.87 -8.73
C LEU A 55 7.85 8.04 -7.48
N ILE A 56 8.14 8.54 -6.28
CA ILE A 56 7.77 7.86 -5.03
C ILE A 56 6.25 7.62 -4.97
N THR A 57 5.43 8.64 -5.24
CA THR A 57 3.97 8.49 -5.27
C THR A 57 3.54 7.39 -6.24
N THR A 58 4.12 7.31 -7.43
CA THR A 58 3.78 6.26 -8.41
C THR A 58 4.16 4.87 -7.92
N PHE A 59 5.33 4.68 -7.31
CA PHE A 59 5.72 3.39 -6.72
C PHE A 59 4.81 2.97 -5.56
N VAL A 60 4.42 3.93 -4.72
CA VAL A 60 3.47 3.72 -3.62
C VAL A 60 2.12 3.27 -4.17
N LEU A 61 1.57 3.99 -5.15
CA LEU A 61 0.27 3.70 -5.74
C LEU A 61 0.28 2.40 -6.54
N LEU A 62 1.36 2.09 -7.25
CA LEU A 62 1.57 0.81 -7.92
C LEU A 62 1.52 -0.36 -6.93
N SER A 63 2.24 -0.24 -5.81
CA SER A 63 2.28 -1.27 -4.78
C SER A 63 0.92 -1.43 -4.10
N ALA A 64 0.24 -0.31 -3.81
CA ALA A 64 -1.12 -0.32 -3.27
C ALA A 64 -2.14 -0.92 -4.25
N ASP A 65 -2.02 -0.64 -5.54
CA ASP A 65 -2.88 -1.23 -6.58
C ASP A 65 -2.68 -2.74 -6.72
N ARG A 66 -1.43 -3.21 -6.61
CA ARG A 66 -1.14 -4.65 -6.52
C ARG A 66 -1.79 -5.28 -5.29
N MET A 67 -1.66 -4.67 -4.11
CA MET A 67 -2.37 -5.12 -2.90
C MET A 67 -3.90 -5.12 -3.09
N ALA A 68 -4.44 -4.09 -3.73
CA ALA A 68 -5.87 -3.93 -3.98
C ALA A 68 -6.43 -4.96 -4.98
N ARG A 69 -5.58 -5.62 -5.78
CA ARG A 69 -6.00 -6.57 -6.83
C ARG A 69 -5.42 -7.98 -6.72
N THR A 70 -4.63 -8.27 -5.68
CA THR A 70 -4.07 -9.62 -5.49
C THR A 70 -5.18 -10.69 -5.39
N PRO A 71 -5.03 -11.88 -5.96
CA PRO A 71 -5.96 -12.99 -5.72
C PRO A 71 -5.93 -13.43 -4.24
N VAL A 72 -7.08 -13.83 -3.68
CA VAL A 72 -7.21 -14.19 -2.25
C VAL A 72 -7.46 -15.68 -2.00
N ASP A 73 -7.63 -16.47 -3.06
CA ASP A 73 -7.87 -17.92 -2.97
C ASP A 73 -6.59 -18.78 -2.95
N VAL A 74 -5.41 -18.13 -2.94
CA VAL A 74 -4.08 -18.75 -2.95
C VAL A 74 -3.18 -18.04 -1.94
N ASP A 75 -1.96 -18.55 -1.72
CA ASP A 75 -0.92 -17.76 -1.03
C ASP A 75 -0.68 -16.47 -1.84
N ALA A 76 -1.32 -15.40 -1.38
CA ALA A 76 -1.41 -14.14 -2.10
C ALA A 76 -0.10 -13.35 -2.09
N GLY A 77 0.95 -13.86 -1.43
CA GLY A 77 2.24 -13.19 -1.33
C GLY A 77 2.17 -11.90 -0.50
N TRP A 78 1.27 -11.82 0.49
CA TRP A 78 1.06 -10.60 1.28
C TRP A 78 2.31 -10.04 1.95
N GLY A 79 3.24 -10.91 2.36
CA GLY A 79 4.53 -10.47 2.90
C GLY A 79 5.36 -9.71 1.86
N SER A 80 5.39 -10.20 0.62
CA SER A 80 6.02 -9.52 -0.51
C SER A 80 5.33 -8.18 -0.81
N LEU A 81 4.01 -8.21 -1.01
CA LEU A 81 3.23 -7.00 -1.37
C LEU A 81 3.30 -5.90 -0.29
N SER A 82 3.25 -6.28 0.99
CA SER A 82 3.40 -5.32 2.07
C SER A 82 4.84 -4.77 2.16
N THR A 83 5.85 -5.58 1.83
CA THR A 83 7.24 -5.12 1.77
C THR A 83 7.45 -4.15 0.61
N GLU A 84 6.91 -4.45 -0.59
CA GLU A 84 6.91 -3.53 -1.74
C GLU A 84 6.33 -2.16 -1.35
N PHE A 85 5.12 -2.16 -0.78
CA PHE A 85 4.41 -0.96 -0.39
C PHE A 85 5.15 -0.15 0.68
N ASN A 86 5.61 -0.81 1.75
CA ASN A 86 6.31 -0.13 2.84
C ASN A 86 7.69 0.40 2.41
N LEU A 87 8.40 -0.31 1.52
CA LEU A 87 9.66 0.16 0.95
C LEU A 87 9.42 1.43 0.13
N ALA A 88 8.43 1.42 -0.77
CA ALA A 88 8.08 2.57 -1.60
C ALA A 88 7.71 3.79 -0.74
N ALA A 89 6.84 3.63 0.25
CA ALA A 89 6.45 4.72 1.16
C ALA A 89 7.63 5.27 1.97
N SER A 90 8.52 4.38 2.43
CA SER A 90 9.71 4.75 3.21
C SER A 90 10.70 5.62 2.42
N LEU A 91 10.65 5.62 1.08
CA LEU A 91 11.50 6.47 0.25
C LEU A 91 11.25 7.96 0.51
N ARG A 92 10.06 8.34 0.96
CA ARG A 92 9.78 9.74 1.31
C ARG A 92 10.57 10.19 2.54
N LEU A 93 10.71 9.31 3.53
CA LEU A 93 11.59 9.54 4.69
C LEU A 93 13.07 9.48 4.28
N ALA A 94 13.43 8.55 3.40
CA ALA A 94 14.79 8.47 2.85
C ALA A 94 15.15 9.78 2.11
N HIS A 95 14.21 10.38 1.39
CA HIS A 95 14.36 11.69 0.78
C HIS A 95 14.53 12.78 1.86
N GLN A 96 13.66 12.80 2.87
CA GLN A 96 13.67 13.81 3.92
C GLN A 96 14.98 13.83 4.73
N TYR A 97 15.49 12.66 5.10
CA TYR A 97 16.64 12.54 6.01
C TYR A 97 17.96 12.20 5.31
N GLY A 98 17.90 11.46 4.20
CA GLY A 98 19.07 11.07 3.39
C GLY A 98 19.27 11.91 2.14
N GLY A 99 18.30 12.74 1.76
CA GLY A 99 18.36 13.59 0.58
C GLY A 99 17.90 12.89 -0.71
N PRO A 100 17.76 13.67 -1.81
CA PRO A 100 17.17 13.20 -3.07
C PRO A 100 17.97 12.08 -3.73
N SER A 101 19.30 12.11 -3.67
CA SER A 101 20.14 11.04 -4.25
C SER A 101 19.92 9.69 -3.57
N VAL A 102 19.73 9.67 -2.24
CA VAL A 102 19.44 8.44 -1.49
C VAL A 102 18.07 7.88 -1.88
N ALA A 103 17.05 8.74 -1.96
CA ALA A 103 15.72 8.32 -2.42
C ALA A 103 15.73 7.82 -3.88
N ALA A 104 16.49 8.49 -4.76
CA ALA A 104 16.64 8.07 -6.16
C ALA A 104 17.24 6.67 -6.27
N ARG A 105 18.29 6.35 -5.50
CA ARG A 105 18.84 4.97 -5.41
C ARG A 105 17.80 4.00 -4.84
N GLY A 106 17.03 4.44 -3.85
CA GLY A 106 15.93 3.68 -3.28
C GLY A 106 14.84 3.28 -4.28
N LEU A 107 14.56 4.10 -5.30
CA LEU A 107 13.62 3.75 -6.38
C LEU A 107 14.08 2.51 -7.17
N PHE A 108 15.38 2.33 -7.38
CA PHE A 108 15.91 1.11 -8.02
C PHE A 108 15.73 -0.13 -7.13
N HIS A 109 15.84 0.02 -5.81
CA HIS A 109 15.53 -1.06 -4.88
C HIS A 109 14.04 -1.42 -4.86
N ALA A 110 13.16 -0.41 -4.91
CA ALA A 110 11.73 -0.63 -5.04
C ALA A 110 11.38 -1.32 -6.37
N ALA A 111 11.99 -0.89 -7.48
CA ALA A 111 11.81 -1.51 -8.80
C ALA A 111 12.28 -2.97 -8.81
N TRP A 112 13.44 -3.24 -8.19
CA TRP A 112 13.96 -4.59 -8.05
C TRP A 112 13.00 -5.49 -7.26
N LEU A 113 12.46 -4.99 -6.14
CA LEU A 113 11.56 -5.78 -5.31
C LEU A 113 10.27 -6.13 -6.05
N ILE A 114 9.63 -5.14 -6.68
CA ILE A 114 8.43 -5.36 -7.51
C ILE A 114 8.71 -6.36 -8.63
N PHE A 115 9.88 -6.25 -9.28
CA PHE A 115 10.30 -7.19 -10.31
C PHE A 115 10.50 -8.61 -9.77
N ALA A 116 11.11 -8.76 -8.60
CA ALA A 116 11.32 -10.05 -7.94
C ALA A 116 9.99 -10.73 -7.58
N ASP A 117 9.00 -9.93 -7.18
CA ASP A 117 7.67 -10.36 -6.77
C ASP A 117 6.66 -10.47 -7.93
N ARG A 118 7.13 -10.48 -9.18
CA ARG A 118 6.28 -10.74 -10.37
C ARG A 118 5.64 -12.12 -10.38
N TRP A 119 6.16 -13.07 -9.59
CA TRP A 119 5.62 -14.42 -9.46
C TRP A 119 4.17 -14.42 -8.93
N ILE A 120 3.75 -13.36 -8.22
CA ILE A 120 2.37 -13.14 -7.76
C ILE A 120 1.42 -12.94 -8.96
N ASN A 121 1.96 -12.59 -10.13
CA ASN A 121 1.27 -12.56 -11.42
C ASN A 121 0.01 -11.68 -11.46
N ILE A 122 0.10 -10.48 -10.88
CA ILE A 122 -0.96 -9.47 -10.94
C ILE A 122 -0.84 -8.70 -12.26
N PRO A 123 -1.88 -8.69 -13.13
CA PRO A 123 -1.82 -7.99 -14.41
C PRO A 123 -1.55 -6.49 -14.26
N VAL A 124 -0.80 -5.93 -15.22
CA VAL A 124 -0.59 -4.48 -15.34
C VAL A 124 -1.90 -3.76 -15.70
N ARG A 125 -2.06 -2.54 -15.18
CA ARG A 125 -3.11 -1.59 -15.59
C ARG A 125 -2.57 -0.16 -15.46
N SER A 126 -3.26 0.79 -16.08
CA SER A 126 -3.02 2.21 -15.83
C SER A 126 -3.41 2.59 -14.40
N LEU A 127 -2.58 3.41 -13.75
CA LEU A 127 -2.88 4.05 -12.47
C LEU A 127 -3.70 5.34 -12.64
N GLY A 128 -3.75 5.88 -13.86
CA GLY A 128 -4.62 6.99 -14.24
C GLY A 128 -6.09 6.58 -14.35
N GLU A 129 -6.38 5.28 -14.36
CA GLU A 129 -7.74 4.77 -14.36
C GLU A 129 -8.16 4.30 -12.96
N PRO A 130 -9.29 4.79 -12.40
CA PRO A 130 -9.81 4.29 -11.13
C PRO A 130 -10.27 2.83 -11.27
N LEU A 131 -10.30 2.11 -10.14
CA LEU A 131 -10.90 0.77 -10.10
C LEU A 131 -12.41 0.85 -10.39
N PRO A 132 -13.03 -0.24 -10.88
CA PRO A 132 -14.46 -0.29 -11.12
C PRO A 132 -15.30 0.10 -9.90
N TYR A 133 -16.52 0.56 -10.18
CA TYR A 133 -17.45 1.10 -9.19
C TYR A 133 -18.49 0.03 -8.79
N PRO A 134 -18.24 -0.79 -7.75
CA PRO A 134 -19.23 -1.74 -7.26
C PRO A 134 -20.41 -1.01 -6.62
N ALA A 135 -21.60 -1.58 -6.76
CA ALA A 135 -22.78 -1.09 -6.05
C ALA A 135 -22.60 -1.28 -4.53
N PHE A 136 -22.89 -0.24 -3.76
CA PHE A 136 -22.79 -0.28 -2.31
C PHE A 136 -24.00 0.36 -1.66
N GLU A 137 -24.71 -0.48 -0.92
CA GLU A 137 -25.92 -0.11 -0.19
C GLU A 137 -25.59 0.02 1.30
N ALA A 138 -25.73 1.25 1.80
CA ALA A 138 -25.72 1.61 3.21
C ALA A 138 -26.67 2.82 3.38
N ALA A 139 -27.43 2.87 4.47
CA ALA A 139 -28.37 3.96 4.69
C ALA A 139 -27.65 5.29 4.98
N ASN A 140 -26.46 5.24 5.56
CA ASN A 140 -25.61 6.40 5.84
C ASN A 140 -24.12 6.02 5.94
N GLU A 141 -23.28 7.04 6.04
CA GLU A 141 -21.82 6.92 6.18
C GLU A 141 -21.39 6.05 7.37
N ALA A 142 -21.99 6.24 8.55
CA ALA A 142 -21.61 5.51 9.75
C ALA A 142 -21.92 4.01 9.64
N GLU A 143 -23.04 3.66 9.04
CA GLU A 143 -23.40 2.28 8.72
C GLU A 143 -22.40 1.67 7.72
N GLY A 144 -22.08 2.40 6.65
CA GLY A 144 -21.13 1.95 5.64
C GLY A 144 -19.74 1.66 6.22
N ALA A 145 -19.22 2.55 7.07
CA ALA A 145 -17.93 2.36 7.74
C ALA A 145 -17.98 1.18 8.73
N SER A 146 -19.09 1.02 9.47
CA SER A 146 -19.27 -0.08 10.41
C SER A 146 -19.33 -1.44 9.69
N ARG A 147 -19.96 -1.48 8.52
CA ARG A 147 -20.02 -2.67 7.67
C ARG A 147 -18.64 -3.11 7.20
N ILE A 148 -17.82 -2.19 6.69
CA ILE A 148 -16.43 -2.49 6.27
C ILE A 148 -15.59 -2.99 7.45
N VAL A 149 -15.70 -2.32 8.61
CA VAL A 149 -15.00 -2.76 9.83
C VAL A 149 -15.46 -4.17 10.25
N HIS A 150 -16.75 -4.48 10.10
CA HIS A 150 -17.27 -5.82 10.36
C HIS A 150 -16.68 -6.86 9.39
N SER A 151 -16.56 -6.56 8.10
CA SER A 151 -15.92 -7.44 7.11
C SER A 151 -14.46 -7.71 7.45
N ILE A 152 -13.71 -6.67 7.86
CA ILE A 152 -12.32 -6.82 8.32
C ILE A 152 -12.24 -7.72 9.56
N LYS A 153 -13.11 -7.52 10.55
CA LYS A 153 -13.10 -8.32 11.80
C LYS A 153 -13.57 -9.76 11.61
N SER A 154 -14.46 -9.99 10.67
CA SER A 154 -14.97 -11.32 10.31
C SER A 154 -14.08 -12.04 9.29
N LEU A 155 -12.97 -11.42 8.88
CA LEU A 155 -12.01 -11.94 7.91
C LEU A 155 -12.61 -12.21 6.52
N ASN A 156 -13.63 -11.43 6.12
CA ASN A 156 -14.28 -11.59 4.82
C ASN A 156 -13.58 -10.80 3.71
N VAL A 157 -12.44 -11.33 3.25
CA VAL A 157 -11.59 -10.65 2.27
C VAL A 157 -12.24 -10.52 0.88
N HIS A 158 -13.19 -11.39 0.54
CA HIS A 158 -13.85 -11.39 -0.77
C HIS A 158 -14.74 -10.16 -1.00
N VAL A 159 -15.30 -9.58 0.07
CA VAL A 159 -16.26 -8.46 -0.04
C VAL A 159 -15.65 -7.13 0.36
N VAL A 160 -14.60 -7.12 1.19
CA VAL A 160 -14.07 -5.89 1.80
C VAL A 160 -13.61 -4.87 0.75
N SER A 161 -13.05 -5.34 -0.37
CA SER A 161 -12.59 -4.48 -1.47
C SER A 161 -13.74 -3.70 -2.09
N ASP A 162 -14.82 -4.41 -2.40
CA ASP A 162 -15.99 -3.83 -3.05
C ASP A 162 -16.72 -2.88 -2.10
N GLU A 163 -16.76 -3.21 -0.82
CA GLU A 163 -17.35 -2.34 0.20
C GLU A 163 -16.56 -1.04 0.37
N VAL A 164 -15.22 -1.10 0.43
CA VAL A 164 -14.37 0.10 0.53
C VAL A 164 -14.53 0.98 -0.71
N LEU A 165 -14.42 0.41 -1.92
CA LEU A 165 -14.59 1.18 -3.15
C LEU A 165 -15.99 1.80 -3.23
N GLY A 166 -17.02 0.99 -2.98
CA GLY A 166 -18.40 1.44 -3.03
C GLY A 166 -18.73 2.52 -1.99
N TYR A 167 -18.15 2.44 -0.79
CA TYR A 167 -18.25 3.49 0.23
C TYR A 167 -17.70 4.83 -0.29
N ILE A 168 -16.48 4.83 -0.83
CA ILE A 168 -15.82 6.04 -1.32
C ILE A 168 -16.59 6.60 -2.52
N ASN A 169 -17.01 5.73 -3.43
CA ASN A 169 -17.75 6.09 -4.64
C ASN A 169 -19.14 6.67 -4.37
N ARG A 170 -19.73 6.39 -3.20
CA ARG A 170 -20.98 7.02 -2.74
C ARG A 170 -20.77 8.46 -2.24
N GLY A 171 -19.54 8.96 -2.25
CA GLY A 171 -19.16 10.28 -1.76
C GLY A 171 -18.97 10.34 -0.25
N TYR A 172 -18.91 9.19 0.43
CA TYR A 172 -18.59 9.14 1.86
C TYR A 172 -17.10 9.41 2.10
N SER A 173 -16.79 9.94 3.29
CA SER A 173 -15.45 10.41 3.62
C SER A 173 -14.50 9.24 3.80
N ALA A 174 -13.53 9.14 2.90
CA ALA A 174 -12.43 8.21 3.01
C ALA A 174 -11.56 8.46 4.27
N ASP A 175 -11.50 9.70 4.79
CA ASP A 175 -10.81 10.00 6.06
C ASP A 175 -11.53 9.37 7.26
N VAL A 176 -12.87 9.40 7.26
CA VAL A 176 -13.68 8.72 8.29
C VAL A 176 -13.44 7.22 8.22
N LEU A 177 -13.42 6.64 7.02
CA LEU A 177 -13.15 5.23 6.82
C LEU A 177 -11.73 4.84 7.25
N LEU A 178 -10.70 5.61 6.87
CA LEU A 178 -9.31 5.38 7.27
C LEU A 178 -9.16 5.33 8.79
N LYS A 179 -9.81 6.27 9.50
CA LYS A 179 -9.83 6.27 10.97
C LYS A 179 -10.54 5.05 11.55
N ALA A 180 -11.65 4.63 10.95
CA ALA A 180 -12.40 3.45 11.40
C ALA A 180 -11.60 2.15 11.21
N ILE A 181 -10.97 1.97 10.04
CA ILE A 181 -10.08 0.84 9.74
C ILE A 181 -8.86 0.85 10.68
N GLY A 182 -8.20 2.00 10.83
CA GLY A 182 -7.05 2.14 11.72
C GLY A 182 -7.38 1.80 13.16
N ARG A 183 -8.55 2.23 13.66
CA ARG A 183 -9.04 1.83 14.98
C ARG A 183 -9.23 0.32 15.09
N ALA A 184 -9.81 -0.32 14.08
CA ALA A 184 -10.03 -1.77 14.07
C ALA A 184 -8.73 -2.58 14.03
N ILE A 185 -7.70 -2.07 13.34
CA ILE A 185 -6.36 -2.68 13.32
C ILE A 185 -5.69 -2.52 14.69
N LEU A 186 -5.66 -1.30 15.26
CA LEU A 186 -4.97 -1.02 16.52
C LEU A 186 -5.59 -1.72 17.75
N TRP A 187 -6.91 -1.91 17.78
CA TRP A 187 -7.59 -2.48 18.94
C TRP A 187 -7.58 -4.01 18.96
N ASP A 188 -7.79 -4.61 17.79
CA ASP A 188 -8.11 -6.03 17.68
C ASP A 188 -6.99 -6.80 16.98
N ASP A 189 -5.85 -6.18 16.64
CA ASP A 189 -4.71 -6.87 16.05
C ASP A 189 -3.42 -6.65 16.85
N THR A 190 -2.73 -7.76 17.11
CA THR A 190 -1.43 -7.80 17.78
C THR A 190 -0.29 -8.12 16.81
N ASN A 191 -0.59 -8.30 15.52
CA ASN A 191 0.39 -8.59 14.50
C ASN A 191 1.14 -7.32 14.08
N LEU A 192 2.45 -7.30 14.37
CA LEU A 192 3.34 -6.18 14.08
C LEU A 192 3.41 -5.84 12.59
N GLN A 193 3.03 -6.77 11.71
CA GLN A 193 3.12 -6.62 10.25
C GLN A 193 2.06 -5.68 9.63
N LEU A 194 1.03 -5.26 10.38
CA LEU A 194 0.04 -4.30 9.87
C LEU A 194 0.37 -2.85 10.18
N LEU A 195 1.13 -2.58 11.25
CA LEU A 195 1.34 -1.21 11.74
C LEU A 195 2.15 -0.36 10.76
N SER A 196 3.12 -0.95 10.06
CA SER A 196 3.89 -0.27 9.02
C SER A 196 2.99 0.15 7.85
N SER A 197 2.19 -0.79 7.32
CA SER A 197 1.27 -0.49 6.22
C SER A 197 0.19 0.50 6.61
N LEU A 198 -0.33 0.41 7.84
CA LEU A 198 -1.28 1.40 8.38
C LEU A 198 -0.66 2.80 8.39
N ARG A 199 0.55 2.93 8.95
CA ARG A 199 1.29 4.20 8.96
C ARG A 199 1.51 4.73 7.55
N ALA A 200 2.02 3.89 6.64
CA ALA A 200 2.31 4.27 5.27
C ALA A 200 1.05 4.76 4.54
N VAL A 201 -0.12 4.14 4.75
CA VAL A 201 -1.38 4.65 4.20
C VAL A 201 -1.74 6.02 4.77
N PHE A 202 -1.64 6.24 6.08
CA PHE A 202 -1.92 7.56 6.66
C PHE A 202 -1.01 8.65 6.10
N GLU A 203 0.28 8.37 5.93
CA GLU A 203 1.26 9.35 5.41
C GLU A 203 1.05 9.61 3.91
N GLU A 204 0.86 8.56 3.11
CA GLU A 204 0.73 8.70 1.65
C GLU A 204 -0.67 9.11 1.19
N TRP A 205 -1.69 9.02 2.05
CA TRP A 205 -3.05 9.44 1.75
C TRP A 205 -3.13 10.91 1.35
N ASP A 206 -2.41 11.78 2.06
CA ASP A 206 -2.39 13.22 1.76
C ASP A 206 -1.46 13.53 0.58
N HIS A 207 -0.36 12.80 0.44
CA HIS A 207 0.56 12.98 -0.69
C HIS A 207 -0.04 12.59 -2.03
N ALA A 208 -0.87 11.54 -2.07
CA ALA A 208 -1.63 11.15 -3.25
C ALA A 208 -2.80 12.12 -3.54
N ASN A 209 -3.20 12.96 -2.57
CA ASN A 209 -4.27 13.95 -2.72
C ASN A 209 -3.75 15.32 -3.22
N SER A 210 -2.58 15.72 -2.75
CA SER A 210 -2.07 17.11 -2.88
C SER A 210 -0.87 17.23 -3.82
N GLY A 211 -0.43 16.13 -4.43
CA GLY A 211 0.91 16.03 -5.01
C GLY A 211 1.05 16.29 -6.50
N ASP A 212 -0.03 16.50 -7.27
CA ASP A 212 0.11 16.58 -8.73
C ASP A 212 -0.77 17.64 -9.39
N ALA A 213 -0.12 18.65 -9.98
CA ALA A 213 -0.75 19.66 -10.82
C ALA A 213 -1.38 19.06 -12.10
N ALA A 214 -0.91 17.90 -12.57
CA ALA A 214 -1.51 17.18 -13.68
C ALA A 214 -2.87 16.53 -13.31
N HIS A 215 -3.09 16.26 -12.02
CA HIS A 215 -4.30 15.56 -11.57
C HIS A 215 -5.30 16.44 -10.83
N GLY A 216 -4.90 17.61 -10.29
CA GLY A 216 -5.79 18.69 -9.80
C GLY A 216 -6.63 18.38 -8.55
N ASP A 217 -7.27 17.20 -8.52
CA ASP A 217 -8.21 16.69 -7.53
C ASP A 217 -7.71 15.39 -6.84
N GLY A 218 -6.42 15.09 -6.97
CA GLY A 218 -5.78 13.88 -6.43
C GLY A 218 -5.66 12.74 -7.45
N HIS A 219 -4.81 11.76 -7.14
CA HIS A 219 -4.53 10.66 -8.07
C HIS A 219 -5.71 9.68 -8.19
N PRO A 220 -6.11 9.24 -9.40
CA PRO A 220 -7.19 8.26 -9.57
C PRO A 220 -6.97 6.95 -8.81
N ALA A 221 -5.70 6.50 -8.74
CA ALA A 221 -5.30 5.33 -7.96
C ALA A 221 -5.19 5.53 -6.43
N ARG A 222 -5.54 6.69 -5.88
CA ARG A 222 -5.41 6.97 -4.42
C ARG A 222 -6.22 6.01 -3.56
N ASN A 223 -7.42 5.64 -4.02
CA ASN A 223 -8.33 4.78 -3.25
C ASN A 223 -7.75 3.38 -3.01
N GLN A 224 -6.83 2.93 -3.88
CA GLN A 224 -6.13 1.65 -3.74
C GLN A 224 -5.32 1.57 -2.44
N LEU A 225 -4.89 2.70 -1.86
CA LEU A 225 -4.26 2.73 -0.53
C LEU A 225 -5.18 2.13 0.54
N LEU A 226 -6.45 2.56 0.55
CA LEU A 226 -7.45 2.08 1.51
C LEU A 226 -7.90 0.67 1.18
N VAL A 227 -8.13 0.36 -0.09
CA VAL A 227 -8.54 -0.99 -0.53
C VAL A 227 -7.45 -1.99 -0.18
N GLY A 228 -6.20 -1.74 -0.58
CA GLY A 228 -5.05 -2.61 -0.30
C GLY A 228 -4.85 -2.84 1.19
N LEU A 229 -4.92 -1.78 2.01
CA LEU A 229 -4.85 -1.90 3.47
C LEU A 229 -5.99 -2.74 4.05
N ALA A 230 -7.23 -2.50 3.62
CA ALA A 230 -8.39 -3.24 4.12
C ALA A 230 -8.28 -4.73 3.77
N ARG A 231 -7.89 -5.06 2.54
CA ARG A 231 -7.68 -6.45 2.10
C ARG A 231 -6.54 -7.11 2.88
N TYR A 232 -5.38 -6.47 2.95
CA TYR A 232 -4.22 -6.98 3.68
C TYR A 232 -4.56 -7.21 5.15
N ALA A 233 -5.19 -6.23 5.81
CA ALA A 233 -5.65 -6.36 7.18
C ALA A 233 -6.69 -7.46 7.35
N THR A 234 -7.53 -7.75 6.36
CA THR A 234 -8.53 -8.80 6.46
C THR A 234 -7.92 -10.18 6.33
N ASP A 235 -6.91 -10.35 5.47
CA ASP A 235 -6.39 -11.68 5.10
C ASP A 235 -5.24 -12.17 5.99
N VAL A 236 -4.31 -11.28 6.37
CA VAL A 236 -3.17 -11.68 7.22
C VAL A 236 -3.50 -11.70 8.70
N ARG A 237 -4.71 -11.29 9.04
CA ARG A 237 -5.24 -11.36 10.39
C ARG A 237 -5.47 -12.81 10.77
N LEU A 238 -4.80 -13.21 11.85
CA LEU A 238 -5.18 -14.41 12.57
C LEU A 238 -6.30 -14.02 13.51
N ASN A 239 -7.44 -14.72 13.49
CA ASN A 239 -8.56 -14.51 14.41
C ASN A 239 -8.17 -14.98 15.84
N LYS A 240 -7.17 -14.34 16.43
CA LYS A 240 -6.79 -14.51 17.83
C LYS A 240 -7.76 -13.66 18.62
N ASN A 241 -8.95 -14.20 18.87
CA ASN A 241 -9.96 -13.58 19.73
C ASN A 241 -9.26 -12.97 20.95
N SER A 242 -9.38 -11.66 21.16
CA SER A 242 -8.80 -10.96 22.31
C SER A 242 -9.28 -11.58 23.63
N MET A 243 -10.48 -12.15 23.64
CA MET A 243 -11.01 -12.96 24.74
C MET A 243 -10.18 -14.22 25.03
N ALA A 244 -9.59 -14.88 24.03
CA ALA A 244 -8.69 -16.02 24.27
C ALA A 244 -7.39 -15.56 24.94
N SER A 245 -6.85 -14.40 24.53
CA SER A 245 -5.67 -13.80 25.16
C SER A 245 -5.96 -13.28 26.57
N ILE A 246 -7.12 -12.64 26.78
CA ILE A 246 -7.58 -12.20 28.11
C ILE A 246 -7.84 -13.40 29.01
N ASN A 247 -8.52 -14.44 28.51
CA ASN A 247 -8.75 -15.68 29.27
C ASN A 247 -7.45 -16.40 29.59
N THR A 248 -6.49 -16.42 28.65
CA THR A 248 -5.15 -16.98 28.90
C THR A 248 -4.41 -16.16 29.94
N ALA A 249 -4.43 -14.83 29.85
CA ALA A 249 -3.81 -13.95 30.84
C ALA A 249 -4.46 -14.07 32.24
N MET A 250 -5.78 -14.20 32.31
CA MET A 250 -6.52 -14.47 33.55
C MET A 250 -6.18 -15.86 34.11
N ARG A 251 -6.04 -16.88 33.26
CA ARG A 251 -5.61 -18.22 33.69
C ARG A 251 -4.15 -18.22 34.17
N PHE A 252 -3.28 -17.42 33.57
CA PHE A 252 -1.91 -17.22 34.04
C PHE A 252 -1.87 -16.46 35.36
N SER A 253 -2.75 -15.48 35.59
CA SER A 253 -2.85 -14.81 36.89
C SER A 253 -3.38 -15.72 38.00
N GLU A 254 -4.13 -16.76 37.64
CA GLU A 254 -4.52 -17.88 38.51
C GLU A 254 -3.41 -18.92 38.72
N GLY A 255 -2.23 -18.75 38.08
CA GLY A 255 -1.08 -19.64 38.22
C GLY A 255 -1.07 -20.87 37.30
N ARG A 256 -1.98 -20.96 36.33
CA ARG A 256 -1.96 -22.04 35.32
C ARG A 256 -0.83 -21.82 34.32
N THR A 257 -0.21 -22.90 33.87
CA THR A 257 0.89 -22.87 32.91
C THR A 257 0.39 -22.92 31.46
N THR A 258 1.20 -22.47 30.51
CA THR A 258 0.88 -22.50 29.08
C THR A 258 0.52 -23.92 28.59
N VAL A 259 1.21 -24.95 29.09
CA VAL A 259 0.95 -26.36 28.72
C VAL A 259 -0.46 -26.78 29.14
N GLU A 260 -0.86 -26.46 30.37
CA GLU A 260 -2.20 -26.76 30.91
C GLU A 260 -3.33 -25.99 30.20
N VAL A 261 -3.01 -24.90 29.50
CA VAL A 261 -3.98 -24.09 28.74
C VAL A 261 -4.24 -24.64 27.34
N PHE A 262 -3.28 -25.38 26.74
CA PHE A 262 -3.33 -25.81 25.34
C PHE A 262 -3.37 -27.34 25.13
N ASP A 263 -3.14 -28.16 26.17
CA ASP A 263 -3.17 -29.64 26.09
C ASP A 263 -4.52 -30.29 26.53
N THR A 264 -5.64 -29.56 26.46
CA THR A 264 -7.01 -30.10 26.69
C THR A 264 -7.87 -29.97 25.44
#